data_AF-A0A7X7NWX1-F1
#
_entry.id   AF-A0A7X7NWX1-F1
#
_cell.length_a   1.000
_cell.length_b   1.000
_cell.length_c   1.000
_cell.angle_alpha   90.00
_cell.angle_beta   90.00
_cell.angle_gamma   90.00
#
_symmetry.space_group_name_H-M   'P 1'
#
loop_
_entity.id
_entity.type
_entity.pdbx_description
1 polymer ?
#
loop_
_entity_poly.entity_id
_entity_poly.type
_entity_poly.pdbx_seq_one_letter_code
_entity_poly.pdbx_strand_id
1 'polypeptide(L)'
;MIDSYEVGRKISSLRLSQNLTQEELAEKLYVTRQALSRWERGQAVPPVEIVVELGRIFNVPFDEILCLNETFDVDPENIFKNHDRQLIINRIISGDLVVDIPSIFYQLSPLERIHILSKIKDETIKTDLNELIVKLTPSELKFLGGNKNE
;
A
#
# COMPACT_ATOMS: atom_id res chain seq x y z
N MET A 1 8.78 0.86 -1.38
CA MET A 1 8.37 0.18 -2.63
C MET A 1 7.17 0.94 -3.17
N ILE A 2 7.02 1.06 -4.48
CA ILE A 2 5.89 1.77 -5.11
C ILE A 2 4.71 0.81 -5.23
N ASP A 3 3.52 1.26 -4.92
CA ASP A 3 2.30 0.48 -5.13
C ASP A 3 1.83 0.63 -6.58
N SER A 4 2.04 -0.41 -7.39
CA SER A 4 1.65 -0.35 -8.80
C SER A 4 0.14 -0.22 -8.99
N TYR A 5 -0.67 -0.76 -8.06
CA TYR A 5 -2.12 -0.67 -8.14
C TYR A 5 -2.59 0.76 -7.94
N GLU A 6 -2.10 1.44 -6.90
CA GLU A 6 -2.44 2.84 -6.64
C GLU A 6 -1.95 3.78 -7.73
N VAL A 7 -0.73 3.56 -8.23
CA VAL A 7 -0.21 4.31 -9.40
C VAL A 7 -1.11 4.12 -10.61
N GLY A 8 -1.54 2.88 -10.88
CA GLY A 8 -2.46 2.58 -11.98
C GLY A 8 -3.80 3.31 -11.85
N ARG A 9 -4.40 3.31 -10.65
CA ARG A 9 -5.63 4.05 -10.37
C ARG A 9 -5.44 5.55 -10.55
N LYS A 10 -4.33 6.11 -10.07
CA LYS A 10 -3.99 7.53 -10.22
C LYS A 10 -3.90 7.93 -11.68
N ILE A 11 -3.15 7.18 -12.49
CA ILE A 11 -3.01 7.44 -13.94
C ILE A 11 -4.38 7.40 -14.62
N SER A 12 -5.18 6.37 -14.35
CA SER A 12 -6.53 6.23 -14.91
C SER A 12 -7.43 7.40 -14.51
N SER A 13 -7.39 7.82 -13.23
CA SER A 13 -8.16 8.94 -12.71
C SER A 13 -7.79 10.26 -13.39
N LEU A 14 -6.50 10.58 -13.49
CA LEU A 14 -6.01 11.80 -14.16
C LEU A 14 -6.33 11.80 -15.66
N ARG A 15 -6.22 10.64 -16.32
CA ARG A 15 -6.63 10.47 -17.72
C ARG A 15 -8.11 10.78 -17.90
N LEU A 16 -8.96 10.19 -17.06
CA LEU A 16 -10.41 10.37 -17.12
C LEU A 16 -10.83 11.80 -16.77
N SER A 17 -10.15 12.48 -15.84
CA SER A 17 -10.44 13.88 -15.52
C SER A 17 -10.13 14.84 -16.68
N GLN A 18 -9.27 14.44 -17.60
CA GLN A 18 -9.03 15.15 -18.86
C GLN A 18 -9.89 14.65 -20.03
N ASN A 19 -10.85 13.75 -19.79
CA ASN A 19 -11.71 13.13 -20.81
C ASN A 19 -10.94 12.38 -21.91
N LEU A 20 -9.75 11.85 -21.61
CA LEU A 20 -8.95 11.10 -22.57
C LEU A 20 -9.28 9.61 -22.54
N THR A 21 -9.29 8.98 -23.70
CA THR A 21 -9.26 7.52 -23.86
C THR A 21 -7.84 6.98 -23.62
N GLN A 22 -7.73 5.67 -23.39
CA GLN A 22 -6.41 5.02 -23.30
C GLN A 22 -5.59 5.15 -24.60
N GLU A 23 -6.25 5.18 -25.76
CA GLU A 23 -5.53 5.36 -27.03
C GLU A 23 -4.92 6.77 -27.10
N GLU A 24 -5.72 7.80 -26.81
CA GLU A 24 -5.27 9.20 -26.89
C GLU A 24 -4.15 9.53 -25.90
N LEU A 25 -4.19 8.99 -24.67
CA LEU A 25 -3.09 9.19 -23.72
C LEU A 25 -1.83 8.42 -24.15
N ALA A 26 -1.98 7.20 -24.68
CA ALA A 26 -0.85 6.42 -25.16
C ALA A 26 -0.14 7.11 -26.33
N GLU A 27 -0.90 7.70 -27.25
CA GLU A 27 -0.37 8.52 -28.35
C GLU A 27 0.42 9.74 -27.83
N LYS A 28 -0.11 10.48 -26.85
CA LYS A 28 0.57 11.62 -26.22
C LYS A 28 1.89 11.24 -25.55
N LEU A 29 1.97 10.02 -25.00
CA LEU A 29 3.14 9.48 -24.31
C LEU A 29 4.10 8.74 -25.25
N TYR A 30 3.78 8.61 -26.54
CA TYR A 30 4.54 7.82 -27.51
C TYR A 30 4.74 6.35 -27.06
N VAL A 31 3.70 5.75 -26.47
CA VAL A 31 3.69 4.33 -26.07
C VAL A 31 2.50 3.59 -26.66
N THR A 32 2.49 2.27 -26.53
CA THR A 32 1.35 1.47 -26.98
C THR A 32 0.19 1.58 -25.99
N ARG A 33 -1.04 1.51 -26.50
CA ARG A 33 -2.23 1.38 -25.63
C ARG A 33 -2.11 0.21 -24.66
N GLN A 34 -1.51 -0.92 -25.07
CA GLN A 34 -1.30 -2.07 -24.20
C GLN A 34 -0.38 -1.74 -23.01
N ALA A 35 0.68 -0.96 -23.21
CA ALA A 35 1.56 -0.51 -22.14
C ALA A 35 0.78 0.34 -21.11
N LEU A 36 0.07 1.36 -21.58
CA LEU A 36 -0.77 2.20 -20.72
C LEU A 36 -1.81 1.36 -19.95
N SER A 37 -2.47 0.44 -20.65
CA SER A 37 -3.48 -0.44 -20.06
C SER A 37 -2.91 -1.35 -18.96
N ARG A 38 -1.66 -1.80 -19.09
CA ARG A 38 -0.97 -2.57 -18.04
C ARG A 38 -0.69 -1.71 -16.81
N TRP A 39 -0.27 -0.45 -17.01
CA TRP A 39 -0.03 0.48 -15.90
C TRP A 39 -1.32 0.80 -15.16
N GLU A 40 -2.39 1.16 -15.87
CA GLU A 40 -3.69 1.49 -15.25
C GLU A 40 -4.32 0.32 -14.49
N ARG A 41 -4.00 -0.93 -14.85
CA ARG A 41 -4.41 -2.13 -14.12
C ARG A 41 -3.46 -2.52 -12.99
N GLY A 42 -2.41 -1.75 -12.73
CA GLY A 42 -1.40 -2.03 -11.71
C GLY A 42 -0.52 -3.24 -12.00
N GLN A 43 -0.47 -3.72 -13.25
CA GLN A 43 0.33 -4.88 -13.65
C GLN A 43 1.82 -4.55 -13.86
N ALA A 44 2.15 -3.26 -13.90
CA ALA A 44 3.51 -2.73 -13.95
C ALA A 44 3.48 -1.25 -13.55
N VAL A 45 4.62 -0.73 -13.10
CA VAL A 45 4.83 0.72 -12.93
C VAL A 45 5.40 1.28 -14.24
N PRO A 46 4.99 2.48 -14.69
CA PRO A 46 5.61 3.14 -15.84
C PRO A 46 7.12 3.41 -15.60
N PRO A 47 7.95 3.43 -16.66
CA PRO A 47 9.32 3.93 -16.57
C PRO A 47 9.38 5.36 -16.03
N VAL A 48 10.50 5.74 -15.42
CA VAL A 48 10.68 7.07 -14.80
C VAL A 48 10.44 8.19 -15.81
N GLU A 49 10.89 8.01 -17.05
CA GLU A 49 10.70 8.98 -18.14
C GLU A 49 9.21 9.21 -18.39
N ILE A 50 8.41 8.14 -18.39
CA ILE A 50 6.96 8.23 -18.57
C ILE A 50 6.28 8.89 -17.37
N VAL A 51 6.72 8.60 -16.14
CA VAL A 51 6.20 9.27 -14.93
C VAL A 51 6.42 10.79 -15.02
N VAL A 52 7.58 11.22 -15.49
CA VAL A 52 7.88 12.65 -15.70
C VAL A 52 6.98 13.26 -16.76
N GLU A 53 6.76 12.59 -17.90
CA GLU A 53 5.86 13.10 -18.93
C GLU A 53 4.39 13.13 -18.47
N LEU A 54 3.94 12.11 -17.72
CA LEU A 54 2.61 12.10 -17.10
C LEU A 54 2.41 13.31 -16.19
N GLY A 55 3.42 13.64 -15.36
CA GLY A 55 3.39 14.83 -14.52
C GLY A 55 3.23 16.13 -15.32
N ARG A 56 3.90 16.24 -16.48
CA ARG A 56 3.74 17.40 -17.38
C ARG A 56 2.37 17.46 -18.05
N ILE A 57 1.86 16.33 -18.56
CA ILE A 57 0.56 16.25 -19.23
C ILE A 57 -0.58 16.59 -18.26
N PHE A 58 -0.49 16.08 -17.03
CA PHE A 58 -1.52 16.26 -16.02
C PHE A 58 -1.30 17.48 -15.12
N ASN A 59 -0.16 18.17 -15.26
CA ASN A 59 0.23 19.31 -14.45
C ASN A 59 0.23 19.00 -12.94
N VAL A 60 0.82 17.86 -12.58
CA VAL A 60 1.00 17.38 -11.20
C VAL A 60 2.45 16.95 -10.99
N PRO A 61 2.99 17.02 -9.76
CA PRO A 61 4.34 16.56 -9.49
C PRO A 61 4.44 15.02 -9.60
N PHE A 62 5.65 14.52 -9.86
CA PHE A 62 5.88 13.08 -10.09
C PHE A 62 5.57 12.21 -8.87
N ASP A 63 5.70 12.75 -7.66
CA ASP A 63 5.41 12.07 -6.40
C ASP A 63 3.91 11.82 -6.22
N GLU A 64 3.07 12.70 -6.77
CA GLU A 64 1.62 12.51 -6.87
C GLU A 64 1.26 11.38 -7.84
N ILE A 65 1.93 11.30 -9.01
CA ILE A 65 1.76 10.17 -9.95
C ILE A 65 2.13 8.84 -9.28
N LEU A 66 3.19 8.85 -8.47
CA LEU A 66 3.72 7.68 -7.78
C LEU A 66 3.04 7.38 -6.43
N CYS A 67 2.06 8.19 -6.01
CA CYS A 67 1.35 8.07 -4.73
C CYS A 67 2.31 7.97 -3.52
N LEU A 68 3.42 8.71 -3.53
CA LEU A 68 4.46 8.59 -2.49
C LEU A 68 4.05 9.20 -1.16
N ASN A 69 3.18 10.22 -1.20
CA ASN A 69 2.71 10.95 -0.02
C ASN A 69 1.22 10.70 0.25
N GLU A 70 0.64 9.68 -0.39
CA GLU A 70 -0.78 9.37 -0.29
C GLU A 70 -1.01 8.12 0.56
N THR A 71 -1.93 8.26 1.51
CA THR A 71 -2.54 7.13 2.22
C THR A 71 -3.67 6.58 1.36
N PHE A 72 -3.84 5.27 1.35
CA PHE A 72 -4.97 4.62 0.70
C PHE A 72 -5.62 3.65 1.67
N ASP A 73 -6.92 3.46 1.49
CA ASP A 73 -7.67 2.45 2.23
C ASP A 73 -7.41 1.07 1.62
N VAL A 74 -7.33 0.07 2.48
CA VAL A 74 -7.28 -1.34 2.11
C VAL A 74 -8.61 -2.01 2.37
N ASP A 75 -8.90 -3.07 1.61
CA ASP A 75 -10.09 -3.89 1.83
C ASP A 75 -9.98 -4.63 3.19
N PRO A 76 -10.89 -4.39 4.16
CA PRO A 76 -10.79 -5.01 5.48
C PRO A 76 -10.88 -6.55 5.45
N GLU A 77 -11.57 -7.12 4.46
CA GLU A 77 -11.70 -8.57 4.32
C GLU A 77 -10.40 -9.20 3.78
N ASN A 78 -9.64 -8.46 2.99
CA ASN A 78 -8.33 -8.86 2.48
C ASN A 78 -7.45 -7.65 2.21
N ILE A 79 -6.62 -7.28 3.19
CA ILE A 79 -5.75 -6.10 3.11
C ILE A 79 -4.68 -6.19 2.02
N PHE A 80 -4.48 -7.38 1.43
CA PHE A 80 -3.52 -7.62 0.36
C PHE A 80 -4.17 -7.64 -1.03
N LYS A 81 -5.48 -7.42 -1.12
CA LYS A 81 -6.21 -7.47 -2.39
C LYS A 81 -5.69 -6.42 -3.36
N ASN A 82 -5.15 -6.87 -4.49
CA ASN A 82 -4.50 -6.04 -5.52
C ASN A 82 -3.18 -5.37 -5.13
N HIS A 83 -2.67 -5.61 -3.91
CA HIS A 83 -1.44 -4.99 -3.43
C HIS A 83 -0.34 -6.04 -3.24
N ASP A 84 0.91 -5.60 -3.36
CA ASP A 84 2.03 -6.44 -2.95
C ASP A 84 1.99 -6.66 -1.43
N ARG A 85 2.10 -7.92 -1.00
CA ARG A 85 1.98 -8.27 0.42
C ARG A 85 3.06 -7.58 1.26
N GLN A 86 4.29 -7.58 0.78
CA GLN A 86 5.42 -7.01 1.53
C GLN A 86 5.29 -5.49 1.65
N LEU A 87 4.80 -4.83 0.60
CA LEU A 87 4.47 -3.41 0.64
C LEU A 87 3.48 -3.09 1.76
N ILE A 88 2.34 -3.80 1.82
CA ILE A 88 1.30 -3.57 2.83
C ILE A 88 1.86 -3.77 4.24
N ILE A 89 2.58 -4.87 4.46
CA ILE A 89 3.23 -5.13 5.76
C ILE A 89 4.21 -4.02 6.13
N ASN A 90 5.06 -3.58 5.19
CA ASN A 90 6.03 -2.52 5.45
C ASN A 90 5.34 -1.19 5.80
N ARG A 91 4.24 -0.84 5.12
CA ARG A 91 3.48 0.38 5.41
C ARG A 91 2.78 0.32 6.77
N ILE A 92 2.28 -0.85 7.18
CA ILE A 92 1.72 -1.04 8.53
C ILE A 92 2.84 -0.85 9.58
N ILE A 93 4.01 -1.47 9.35
CA ILE A 93 5.17 -1.42 10.25
C ILE A 93 5.76 -0.02 10.38
N SER A 94 5.79 0.76 9.29
CA SER A 94 6.26 2.16 9.31
C SER A 94 5.24 3.14 9.89
N GLY A 95 3.96 2.73 10.00
CA GLY A 95 2.86 3.60 10.43
C GLY A 95 2.22 4.40 9.30
N ASP A 96 2.64 4.20 8.05
CA ASP A 96 2.08 4.86 6.86
C ASP A 96 0.69 4.32 6.48
N LEU A 97 0.35 3.11 6.96
CA LEU A 97 -0.96 2.50 6.77
C LEU A 97 -1.57 2.12 8.12
N VAL A 98 -2.56 2.92 8.54
CA VAL A 98 -3.32 2.70 9.78
C VAL A 98 -4.42 1.68 9.50
N VAL A 99 -4.38 0.55 10.21
CA VAL A 99 -5.38 -0.52 10.13
C VAL A 99 -5.74 -1.01 11.51
N ASP A 100 -6.93 -1.58 11.63
CA ASP A 100 -7.36 -2.25 12.84
C ASP A 100 -6.69 -3.64 12.97
N ILE A 101 -5.57 -3.69 13.72
CA ILE A 101 -4.72 -4.88 13.87
C ILE A 101 -5.51 -6.13 14.33
N PRO A 102 -6.43 -6.07 15.32
CA PRO A 102 -7.20 -7.22 15.76
C PRO A 102 -8.09 -7.79 14.66
N SER A 103 -8.68 -6.93 13.82
CA SER A 103 -9.53 -7.36 12.70
C SER A 103 -8.75 -8.07 11.60
N ILE A 104 -7.52 -7.63 11.32
CA ILE A 104 -6.69 -8.16 10.22
C ILE A 104 -5.73 -9.29 10.68
N PHE A 105 -5.67 -9.59 11.98
CA PHE A 105 -4.67 -10.50 12.56
C PHE A 105 -4.64 -11.90 11.91
N TYR A 106 -5.80 -12.42 11.50
CA TYR A 106 -5.91 -13.73 10.84
C TYR A 106 -5.34 -13.76 9.43
N GLN A 107 -5.21 -12.60 8.78
CA GLN A 107 -4.67 -12.49 7.43
C GLN A 107 -3.13 -12.51 7.43
N LEU A 108 -2.50 -12.30 8.59
CA LEU A 108 -1.05 -12.21 8.76
C LEU A 108 -0.39 -13.58 8.95
N SER A 109 0.81 -13.75 8.39
CA SER A 109 1.66 -14.90 8.67
C SER A 109 2.27 -14.81 10.07
N PRO A 110 2.70 -15.93 10.68
CA PRO A 110 3.34 -15.89 12.00
C PRO A 110 4.55 -14.94 12.07
N LEU A 111 5.34 -14.85 11.00
CA LEU A 111 6.48 -13.92 10.95
C LEU A 111 6.03 -12.45 10.92
N GLU A 112 5.01 -12.13 10.14
CA GLU A 112 4.45 -10.77 10.08
C GLU A 112 3.84 -10.36 11.42
N ARG A 113 3.15 -11.27 12.10
CA ARG A 113 2.59 -11.04 13.44
C ARG A 113 3.68 -10.67 14.44
N ILE A 114 4.79 -11.40 14.47
CA ILE A 114 5.90 -11.10 15.38
C ILE A 114 6.48 -9.70 15.11
N HIS A 115 6.65 -9.32 13.83
CA HIS A 115 7.12 -7.97 13.50
C HIS A 115 6.14 -6.88 13.95
N ILE A 116 4.84 -7.06 13.69
CA ILE A 116 3.80 -6.12 14.11
C ILE A 116 3.73 -6.03 15.64
N LEU A 117 3.79 -7.16 16.35
CA LEU A 117 3.82 -7.19 17.82
C LEU A 117 5.06 -6.49 18.37
N SER A 118 6.21 -6.61 17.70
CA SER A 118 7.41 -5.85 18.07
C SER A 118 7.18 -4.35 17.96
N LYS A 119 6.42 -3.90 16.95
CA LYS A 119 6.05 -2.50 16.73
C LYS A 119 4.96 -1.97 17.64
N ILE A 120 4.13 -2.86 18.17
CA ILE A 120 3.19 -2.50 19.23
C ILE A 120 3.95 -2.36 20.55
N LYS A 121 4.94 -3.24 20.79
CA LYS A 121 5.76 -3.23 22.01
C LYS A 121 6.67 -2.01 22.12
N ASP A 122 7.18 -1.49 21.00
CA ASP A 122 7.97 -0.25 20.97
C ASP A 122 7.10 1.02 20.82
N GLU A 123 5.78 0.89 20.96
CA GLU A 123 4.77 1.96 20.88
C GLU A 123 4.70 2.68 19.51
N THR A 124 5.33 2.15 18.46
CA THR A 124 5.24 2.69 17.09
C THR A 124 3.83 2.52 16.50
N ILE A 125 3.18 1.37 16.75
CA ILE A 125 1.82 1.07 16.30
C ILE A 125 0.87 1.06 17.49
N LYS A 126 -0.22 1.83 17.39
CA LYS A 126 -1.30 1.84 18.37
C LYS A 126 -2.44 0.93 17.90
N THR A 127 -3.01 0.18 18.83
CA THR A 127 -4.14 -0.73 18.58
C THR A 127 -4.89 -0.99 19.88
N ASP A 128 -6.12 -1.51 19.79
CA ASP A 128 -6.81 -2.06 20.96
C ASP A 128 -6.11 -3.36 21.42
N LEU A 129 -5.40 -3.28 22.54
CA LEU A 129 -4.70 -4.43 23.13
C LEU A 129 -5.66 -5.47 23.72
N ASN A 130 -6.83 -5.06 24.22
CA ASN A 130 -7.78 -5.99 24.82
C ASN A 130 -8.36 -6.92 23.76
N GLU A 131 -8.67 -6.38 22.58
CA GLU A 131 -9.13 -7.17 21.43
C GLU A 131 -8.02 -8.01 20.79
N LEU A 132 -6.78 -7.52 20.81
CA LEU A 132 -5.65 -8.25 20.23
C LEU A 132 -5.23 -9.44 21.09
N ILE A 133 -5.11 -9.27 22.42
CA ILE A 133 -4.58 -10.29 23.34
C ILE A 133 -5.35 -11.60 23.24
N VAL A 134 -6.68 -11.55 23.07
CA VAL A 134 -7.52 -12.75 22.96
C VAL A 134 -7.30 -13.54 21.66
N LYS A 135 -6.59 -12.97 20.68
CA LYS A 135 -6.26 -13.60 19.38
C LYS A 135 -4.84 -14.16 19.33
N LEU A 136 -4.01 -13.89 20.35
CA LEU A 136 -2.60 -14.29 20.38
C LEU A 136 -2.42 -15.74 20.82
N THR A 137 -1.41 -16.40 20.27
CA THR A 137 -0.90 -17.66 20.83
C THR A 137 -0.16 -17.41 22.15
N PRO A 138 0.02 -18.44 23.01
CA PRO A 138 0.80 -18.30 24.24
C PRO A 138 2.22 -17.75 24.02
N SER A 139 2.86 -18.14 22.93
CA SER A 139 4.19 -17.66 22.55
C SER A 139 4.19 -16.18 22.16
N GLU A 140 3.21 -15.73 21.39
CA GLU A 140 3.04 -14.32 21.01
C GLU A 140 2.67 -13.45 22.22
N LEU A 141 1.82 -13.94 23.11
CA LEU A 141 1.48 -13.27 24.36
C LEU A 141 2.73 -13.09 25.26
N LYS A 142 3.53 -14.15 25.39
CA LYS A 142 4.81 -14.10 26.12
C LYS A 142 5.78 -13.12 25.45
N PHE A 143 5.82 -13.06 24.13
CA PHE A 143 6.66 -12.11 23.39
C PHE A 143 6.26 -10.65 23.68
N LEU A 144 4.96 -10.35 23.66
CA LEU A 144 4.42 -9.03 23.95
C LEU A 144 4.65 -8.62 25.43
N GLY A 145 4.43 -9.55 26.37
CA GLY A 145 4.58 -9.31 27.82
C GLY A 145 6.00 -9.44 28.37
N GLY A 146 6.94 -10.01 27.60
CA GLY A 146 8.32 -10.27 28.00
C GLY A 146 9.18 -9.02 28.01
N ASN A 147 8.97 -8.16 29.01
CA ASN A 147 9.95 -7.31 29.73
C ASN A 147 9.15 -6.33 30.62
N LYS A 148 8.64 -6.83 31.75
CA LYS A 148 8.21 -6.01 32.89
C LYS A 148 8.98 -6.32 34.17
N ASN A 149 10.09 -7.05 34.08
CA ASN A 149 10.96 -7.39 35.21
C ASN A 149 12.42 -7.13 34.85
N GLU A 150 12.83 -5.86 34.87
CA GLU A 150 14.14 -5.42 35.37
C GLU A 150 13.93 -4.19 36.25
#